data_AF-A0A2P2MVW3-F1
#
_entry.id   AF-A0A2P2MVW3-F1
#
_cell.length_a   1.000
_cell.length_b   1.000
_cell.length_c   1.000
_cell.angle_alpha   90.00
_cell.angle_beta   90.00
_cell.angle_gamma   90.00
#
_symmetry.space_group_name_H-M   'P 1'
#
loop_
_entity.id
_entity.type
_entity.pdbx_description
1 polymer ?
#
loop_
_entity_poly.entity_id
_entity_poly.type
_entity_poly.pdbx_seq_one_letter_code
_entity_poly.pdbx_strand_id
1 'polypeptide(L)'
;MLKEGRLPFASYTALLFLVLVFQSCDARKTRNANNCPTSSCGTINISPPFRLNTDPNNCGDVKYNLSCEDNSTVALYWGNSVNKKFYVQEIDYNGHTIRVVDAGVDKHDCSSVPRVPLDYHSYNDSYIYYHYRRYYMYHDYTPIVQRNSAIIFVKCENPVNSPLYLDRGACWRNGSSPAKSVDESSYHYAIIGDDFTVGELMDQCTIERKSLLLLPFKNSINKSCLEIHRQLAYGFQLKWCDVHCTRGCIIETPNYGSFCYLGS
;
A
#
# COMPACT_ATOMS: atom_id res chain seq x y z
N MET A 1 61.35 40.01 8.26
CA MET A 1 61.12 38.97 9.29
C MET A 1 59.74 38.36 9.03
N LEU A 2 59.68 37.26 8.30
CA LEU A 2 58.46 36.47 8.13
C LEU A 2 58.46 35.39 9.21
N LYS A 3 57.45 35.43 10.08
CA LYS A 3 57.30 34.47 11.18
C LYS A 3 56.68 33.20 10.58
N GLU A 4 57.51 32.20 10.30
CA GLU A 4 57.02 30.86 9.93
C GLU A 4 56.21 30.29 11.10
N GLY A 5 54.88 30.30 10.96
CA GLY A 5 53.97 29.64 11.87
C GLY A 5 54.07 28.13 11.69
N ARG A 6 54.89 27.46 12.51
CA ARG A 6 54.87 26.00 12.63
C ARG A 6 53.54 25.60 13.28
N LEU A 7 52.64 24.99 12.51
CA LEU A 7 51.48 24.31 13.09
C LEU A 7 51.98 23.21 14.05
N PRO A 8 51.46 23.12 15.28
CA PRO A 8 51.89 22.10 16.23
C PRO A 8 51.52 20.71 15.71
N PHE A 9 52.40 19.72 15.90
CA PHE A 9 52.21 18.32 15.46
C PHE A 9 50.83 17.75 15.85
N ALA A 10 50.28 18.18 16.98
CA ALA A 10 48.95 17.81 17.48
C ALA A 10 47.78 18.30 16.59
N SER A 11 47.96 19.44 15.91
CA SER A 11 46.99 19.96 14.93
C SER A 11 46.96 19.11 13.67
N TYR A 12 48.12 18.59 13.25
CA TYR A 12 48.23 17.71 12.07
C TYR A 12 47.59 16.34 12.34
N THR A 13 47.76 15.79 13.55
CA THR A 13 47.09 14.55 13.95
C THR A 13 45.58 14.73 14.09
N ALA A 14 45.10 15.87 14.60
CA ALA A 14 43.67 16.15 14.70
C ALA A 14 43.01 16.31 13.32
N LEU A 15 43.68 16.96 12.37
CA LEU A 15 43.24 17.06 10.98
C LEU A 15 43.23 15.70 10.27
N LEU A 16 44.26 14.86 10.47
CA LEU A 16 44.29 13.49 9.96
C LEU A 16 43.17 12.62 10.55
N PHE A 17 42.89 12.73 11.85
CA PHE A 17 41.75 12.05 12.47
C PHE A 17 40.41 12.57 11.94
N LEU A 18 40.25 13.88 11.72
CA LEU A 18 39.06 14.46 11.09
C LEU A 18 38.88 13.96 9.65
N VAL A 19 39.95 13.91 8.85
CA VAL A 19 39.92 13.37 7.47
C VAL A 19 39.60 11.87 7.48
N LEU A 20 40.15 11.09 8.41
CA LEU A 20 39.82 9.66 8.56
C LEU A 20 38.37 9.46 9.03
N VAL A 21 37.87 10.30 9.95
CA VAL A 21 36.47 10.26 10.42
C VAL A 21 35.51 10.64 9.27
N PHE A 22 35.83 11.68 8.50
CA PHE A 22 35.05 12.04 7.30
C PHE A 22 35.11 10.96 6.22
N GLN A 23 36.26 10.33 5.96
CA GLN A 23 36.37 9.19 5.05
C GLN A 23 35.60 7.96 5.57
N SER A 24 35.53 7.74 6.88
CA SER A 24 34.74 6.66 7.48
C SER A 24 33.23 6.97 7.57
N CYS A 25 32.81 8.23 7.48
CA CYS A 25 31.41 8.63 7.30
C CYS A 25 30.96 8.52 5.84
N ASP A 26 31.84 8.73 4.86
CA ASP A 26 31.55 8.46 3.44
C ASP A 26 31.66 6.96 3.06
N ALA A 27 32.38 6.16 3.85
CA ALA A 27 32.53 4.71 3.60
C ALA A 27 31.28 3.85 3.88
N ARG A 28 30.17 4.45 4.32
CA ARG A 28 28.85 3.79 4.34
C ARG A 28 27.98 4.10 3.11
N LYS A 29 28.46 4.95 2.19
CA LYS A 29 27.70 5.35 1.00
C LYS A 29 27.84 4.42 -0.20
N THR A 30 28.69 3.38 -0.13
CA THR A 30 28.91 2.47 -1.27
C THR A 30 29.43 1.09 -0.82
N ARG A 31 28.69 0.39 0.04
CA ARG A 31 28.81 -1.08 0.11
C ARG A 31 27.75 -1.70 -0.81
N ASN A 32 28.12 -1.87 -2.08
CA ASN A 32 27.52 -2.79 -3.07
C ASN A 32 26.09 -2.52 -3.59
N ALA A 33 25.66 -1.27 -3.77
CA ALA A 33 24.49 -0.96 -4.61
C ALA A 33 24.76 -1.17 -6.12
N ASN A 34 26.01 -1.43 -6.53
CA ASN A 34 26.42 -1.35 -7.93
C ASN A 34 26.15 -2.60 -8.77
N ASN A 35 25.67 -3.73 -8.23
CA ASN A 35 25.38 -4.94 -9.01
C ASN A 35 24.18 -5.73 -8.45
N CYS A 36 23.07 -5.06 -8.12
CA CYS A 36 21.80 -5.76 -7.98
C CYS A 36 21.11 -5.75 -9.35
N PRO A 37 21.17 -6.84 -10.13
CA PRO A 37 20.45 -6.90 -11.39
C PRO A 37 18.95 -6.81 -11.10
N THR A 38 18.23 -6.17 -12.02
CA THR A 38 16.76 -6.21 -12.01
C THR A 38 16.33 -7.66 -12.23
N SER A 39 15.54 -8.18 -11.31
CA SER A 39 14.85 -9.46 -11.44
C SER A 39 13.51 -9.27 -12.13
N SER A 40 12.91 -10.34 -12.65
CA SER A 40 11.57 -10.28 -13.22
C SER A 40 10.76 -11.52 -12.88
N CYS A 41 9.44 -11.35 -12.84
CA CYS A 41 8.47 -12.43 -12.68
C CYS A 41 7.25 -12.09 -13.53
N GLY A 42 6.93 -12.94 -14.51
CA GLY A 42 5.99 -12.59 -15.57
C GLY A 42 6.38 -11.30 -16.27
N THR A 43 5.49 -10.31 -16.25
CA THR A 43 5.71 -8.98 -16.86
C THR A 43 6.20 -7.92 -15.88
N ILE A 44 6.44 -8.28 -14.62
CA ILE A 44 6.81 -7.33 -13.57
C ILE A 44 8.31 -7.35 -13.35
N ASN A 45 8.93 -6.17 -13.48
CA ASN A 45 10.33 -5.95 -13.16
C ASN A 45 10.49 -5.56 -11.69
N ILE A 46 11.40 -6.24 -11.02
CA ILE A 46 11.64 -6.16 -9.58
C ILE A 46 13.07 -5.66 -9.37
N SER A 47 13.18 -4.52 -8.71
CA SER A 47 14.44 -3.91 -8.31
C SER A 47 14.33 -3.41 -6.88
N PRO A 48 15.46 -3.12 -6.20
CA PRO A 48 15.43 -2.49 -4.89
C PRO A 48 14.49 -1.27 -4.88
N PRO A 49 13.68 -1.08 -3.83
CA PRO A 49 13.75 -1.75 -2.52
C PRO A 49 13.12 -3.15 -2.48
N PHE A 50 12.26 -3.48 -3.45
CA PHE A 50 11.65 -4.80 -3.56
C PHE A 50 12.69 -5.85 -3.96
N ARG A 51 12.43 -7.09 -3.57
CA ARG A 51 13.22 -8.25 -3.97
C ARG A 51 12.35 -9.49 -4.05
N LEU A 52 12.74 -10.44 -4.88
CA LEU A 52 12.23 -11.80 -4.80
C LEU A 52 12.91 -12.55 -3.65
N ASN A 53 12.21 -13.55 -3.10
CA ASN A 53 12.80 -14.48 -2.14
C ASN A 53 14.04 -15.23 -2.70
N THR A 54 14.16 -15.31 -4.02
CA THR A 54 15.29 -15.92 -4.73
C THR A 54 16.44 -14.95 -5.02
N ASP A 55 16.23 -13.64 -4.82
CA ASP A 55 17.28 -12.65 -5.05
C ASP A 55 18.38 -12.75 -3.98
N PRO A 56 19.63 -12.38 -4.31
CA PRO A 56 20.72 -12.35 -3.35
C PRO A 56 20.39 -11.55 -2.09
N ASN A 57 20.86 -12.00 -0.93
CA ASN A 57 20.52 -11.37 0.36
C ASN A 57 20.93 -9.91 0.50
N ASN A 58 21.89 -9.46 -0.29
CA ASN A 58 22.35 -8.08 -0.35
C ASN A 58 21.57 -7.20 -1.33
N CYS A 59 20.53 -7.73 -2.01
CA CYS A 59 19.73 -7.01 -2.99
C CYS A 59 18.30 -6.82 -2.50
N GLY A 60 17.89 -5.56 -2.36
CA GLY A 60 16.61 -5.17 -1.76
C GLY A 60 16.57 -5.39 -0.25
N ASP A 61 15.42 -5.12 0.36
CA ASP A 61 15.19 -5.29 1.79
C ASP A 61 14.13 -6.37 2.04
N VAL A 62 14.38 -7.21 3.04
CA VAL A 62 13.50 -8.32 3.45
C VAL A 62 12.07 -7.88 3.79
N LYS A 63 11.89 -6.61 4.17
CA LYS A 63 10.58 -5.99 4.44
C LYS A 63 9.75 -5.77 3.17
N TYR A 64 10.38 -5.79 2.00
CA TYR A 64 9.76 -5.65 0.68
C TYR A 64 9.85 -6.96 -0.13
N ASN A 65 9.92 -8.10 0.55
CA ASN A 65 9.95 -9.39 -0.11
C ASN A 65 8.68 -9.67 -0.91
N LEU A 66 8.88 -10.11 -2.14
CA LEU A 66 7.86 -10.59 -3.06
C LEU A 66 8.13 -12.08 -3.36
N SER A 67 7.07 -12.83 -3.61
CA SER A 67 7.17 -14.22 -4.07
C SER A 67 6.75 -14.31 -5.53
N CYS A 68 7.54 -14.98 -6.36
CA CYS A 68 7.15 -15.31 -7.73
C CYS A 68 6.51 -16.70 -7.72
N GLU A 69 5.23 -16.77 -8.05
CA GLU A 69 4.43 -17.98 -8.13
C GLU A 69 4.21 -18.33 -9.61
N ASP A 70 4.42 -19.60 -9.95
CA ASP A 70 4.26 -20.14 -11.31
C ASP A 70 4.94 -19.29 -12.40
N ASN A 71 6.11 -18.71 -12.07
CA ASN A 71 6.94 -17.86 -12.93
C ASN A 71 6.24 -16.64 -13.57
N SER A 72 5.02 -16.31 -13.13
CA SER A 72 4.17 -15.31 -13.79
C SER A 72 3.41 -14.41 -12.82
N THR A 73 3.20 -14.85 -11.58
CA THR A 73 2.39 -14.15 -10.60
C THR A 73 3.24 -13.66 -9.45
N VAL A 74 3.27 -12.35 -9.22
CA VAL A 74 4.00 -11.75 -8.10
C VAL A 74 3.06 -11.60 -6.91
N ALA A 75 3.36 -12.28 -5.81
CA ALA A 75 2.62 -12.21 -4.57
C ALA A 75 3.32 -11.33 -3.54
N LEU A 76 2.57 -10.40 -2.96
CA LEU A 76 2.93 -9.61 -1.79
C LEU A 76 2.19 -10.18 -0.57
N TYR A 77 2.96 -10.53 0.46
CA TYR A 77 2.43 -10.91 1.77
C TYR A 77 2.60 -9.72 2.71
N TRP A 78 1.49 -9.13 3.16
CA TRP A 78 1.53 -7.86 3.88
C TRP A 78 1.21 -8.03 5.37
N GLY A 79 2.12 -7.51 6.21
CA GLY A 79 2.08 -7.64 7.66
C GLY A 79 2.62 -8.98 8.13
N ASN A 80 2.67 -9.20 9.45
CA ASN A 80 3.22 -10.41 10.05
C ASN A 80 2.29 -11.65 9.92
N SER A 81 1.27 -11.59 9.07
CA SER A 81 0.25 -12.63 8.93
C SER A 81 0.25 -13.20 7.51
N VAL A 82 0.55 -14.50 7.42
CA VAL A 82 0.57 -15.30 6.17
C VAL A 82 -0.76 -15.26 5.40
N ASN A 83 -1.86 -14.90 6.08
CA ASN A 83 -3.20 -14.86 5.50
C ASN A 83 -3.50 -13.60 4.67
N LYS A 84 -2.58 -12.62 4.62
CA LYS A 84 -2.77 -11.38 3.85
C LYS A 84 -1.98 -11.42 2.55
N LYS A 85 -2.56 -12.08 1.54
CA LYS A 85 -1.94 -12.25 0.22
C LYS A 85 -2.58 -11.34 -0.82
N PHE A 86 -1.75 -10.61 -1.55
CA PHE A 86 -2.13 -9.76 -2.65
C PHE A 86 -1.31 -10.08 -3.90
N TYR A 87 -1.92 -10.00 -5.08
CA TYR A 87 -1.23 -10.11 -6.35
C TYR A 87 -0.83 -8.74 -6.86
N VAL A 88 0.46 -8.55 -7.06
CA VAL A 88 1.03 -7.31 -7.59
C VAL A 88 0.67 -7.21 -9.07
N GLN A 89 0.12 -6.07 -9.45
CA GLN A 89 -0.22 -5.76 -10.84
C GLN A 89 0.80 -4.79 -11.46
N GLU A 90 1.39 -3.92 -10.65
CA GLU A 90 2.28 -2.85 -11.12
C GLU A 90 3.11 -2.31 -9.96
N ILE A 91 4.37 -1.95 -10.25
CA ILE A 91 5.28 -1.27 -9.34
C ILE A 91 5.74 0.01 -10.02
N ASP A 92 5.34 1.17 -9.51
CA ASP A 92 5.78 2.48 -9.97
C ASP A 92 6.88 3.01 -9.06
N TYR A 93 8.14 2.80 -9.48
CA TYR A 93 9.32 3.21 -8.73
C TYR A 93 9.45 4.72 -8.56
N ASN A 94 8.97 5.50 -9.53
CA ASN A 94 9.03 6.96 -9.46
C ASN A 94 7.97 7.49 -8.49
N GLY A 95 6.74 7.01 -8.61
CA GLY A 95 5.62 7.39 -7.75
C GLY A 95 5.60 6.71 -6.37
N HIS A 96 6.52 5.77 -6.13
CA HIS A 96 6.60 4.96 -4.92
C HIS A 96 5.28 4.24 -4.59
N THR A 97 4.59 3.71 -5.61
CA THR A 97 3.29 3.02 -5.46
C THR A 97 3.26 1.64 -6.06
N ILE A 98 2.74 0.67 -5.31
CA ILE A 98 2.55 -0.72 -5.76
C ILE A 98 1.05 -0.95 -5.87
N ARG A 99 0.57 -1.25 -7.08
CA ARG A 99 -0.83 -1.58 -7.31
C ARG A 99 -1.03 -3.07 -7.12
N VAL A 100 -1.99 -3.44 -6.30
CA VAL A 100 -2.24 -4.81 -5.89
C VAL A 100 -3.72 -5.17 -5.96
N VAL A 101 -3.99 -6.45 -6.17
CA VAL A 101 -5.34 -7.05 -6.14
C VAL A 101 -5.38 -8.05 -4.99
N ASP A 102 -6.44 -8.04 -4.20
CA ASP A 102 -6.64 -9.05 -3.15
C ASP A 102 -6.76 -10.44 -3.77
N ALA A 103 -6.03 -11.44 -3.25
CA ALA A 103 -6.00 -12.79 -3.81
C ALA A 103 -7.36 -13.53 -3.76
N GLY A 104 -8.35 -12.99 -3.05
CA GLY A 104 -9.74 -13.44 -3.03
C GLY A 104 -10.61 -12.94 -4.17
N VAL A 105 -10.17 -11.92 -4.90
CA VAL A 105 -10.91 -11.36 -6.03
C VAL A 105 -10.57 -12.14 -7.29
N ASP A 106 -11.56 -12.81 -7.85
CA ASP A 106 -11.46 -13.48 -9.14
C ASP A 106 -12.06 -12.59 -10.23
N LYS A 107 -11.25 -12.21 -11.22
CA LYS A 107 -11.66 -11.35 -12.34
C LYS A 107 -12.83 -11.93 -13.15
N HIS A 108 -13.03 -13.24 -13.14
CA HIS A 108 -14.06 -13.93 -13.91
C HIS A 108 -15.32 -14.27 -13.09
N ASP A 109 -15.28 -14.07 -11.77
CA ASP A 109 -16.42 -14.31 -10.89
C ASP A 109 -16.83 -13.00 -10.20
N CYS A 110 -17.91 -12.37 -10.67
CA CYS A 110 -18.40 -11.11 -10.10
C CYS A 110 -18.85 -11.22 -8.63
N SER A 111 -19.17 -12.43 -8.19
CA SER A 111 -19.60 -12.66 -6.81
C SER A 111 -18.43 -12.65 -5.82
N SER A 112 -17.21 -12.88 -6.32
CA SER A 112 -15.98 -12.88 -5.52
C SER A 112 -15.77 -11.57 -4.77
N VAL A 113 -15.20 -11.70 -3.57
CA VAL A 113 -14.92 -10.59 -2.66
C VAL A 113 -13.51 -10.68 -2.11
N PRO A 114 -12.91 -9.54 -1.71
CA PRO A 114 -11.64 -9.53 -1.00
C PRO A 114 -11.64 -10.48 0.20
N ARG A 115 -10.63 -11.35 0.26
CA ARG A 115 -10.44 -12.28 1.39
C ARG A 115 -9.80 -11.57 2.57
N VAL A 116 -8.93 -10.59 2.31
CA VAL A 116 -8.16 -9.91 3.34
C VAL A 116 -8.92 -8.68 3.82
N PRO A 117 -9.44 -8.67 5.06
CA PRO A 117 -10.00 -7.45 5.62
C PRO A 117 -8.87 -6.44 5.85
N LEU A 118 -9.03 -5.24 5.30
CA LEU A 118 -8.18 -4.10 5.59
C LEU A 118 -8.76 -3.32 6.77
N ASP A 119 -8.04 -3.30 7.89
CA ASP A 119 -8.46 -2.61 9.11
C ASP A 119 -7.78 -1.26 9.27
N TYR A 120 -8.52 -0.30 9.82
CA TYR A 120 -8.25 1.14 9.91
C TYR A 120 -6.89 1.51 10.55
N HIS A 121 -6.28 0.61 11.31
CA HIS A 121 -5.10 0.88 12.13
C HIS A 121 -3.81 0.15 11.69
N SER A 122 -3.65 -0.23 10.42
CA SER A 122 -2.38 -0.82 9.95
C SER A 122 -1.23 0.21 9.84
N TYR A 123 -1.16 1.18 10.76
CA TYR A 123 -0.14 2.24 10.84
C TYR A 123 1.10 1.85 11.65
N ASN A 124 1.05 0.76 12.42
CA ASN A 124 2.21 0.33 13.20
C ASN A 124 3.00 -0.72 12.41
N ASP A 125 4.20 -0.33 11.96
CA ASP A 125 5.31 -1.15 11.46
C ASP A 125 5.33 -1.62 9.98
N SER A 126 4.43 -1.17 9.11
CA SER A 126 4.52 -1.57 7.69
C SER A 126 5.17 -0.52 6.79
N TYR A 127 6.35 -0.86 6.29
CA TYR A 127 7.11 -0.17 5.22
C TYR A 127 6.32 0.02 3.92
N ILE A 128 5.29 -0.80 3.74
CA ILE A 128 4.24 -0.67 2.72
C ILE A 128 2.96 -0.33 3.45
N TYR A 129 2.24 0.70 3.00
CA TYR A 129 1.03 1.16 3.66
C TYR A 129 0.04 1.76 2.66
N TYR A 130 -1.16 2.08 3.09
CA TYR A 130 -2.15 2.81 2.31
C TYR A 130 -2.52 4.09 3.04
N HIS A 131 -2.75 5.17 2.30
CA HIS A 131 -3.31 6.39 2.88
C HIS A 131 -4.83 6.30 2.85
N TYR A 132 -5.44 6.36 4.03
CA TYR A 132 -6.88 6.53 4.16
C TYR A 132 -7.28 7.93 4.64
N ARG A 133 -6.34 8.69 5.24
CA ARG A 133 -6.69 9.93 5.96
C ARG A 133 -6.10 11.20 5.37
N ARG A 134 -7.00 12.14 5.13
CA ARG A 134 -6.78 13.58 5.04
C ARG A 134 -6.51 14.10 6.47
N TYR A 135 -5.29 13.95 6.99
CA TYR A 135 -4.94 14.57 8.26
C TYR A 135 -4.61 16.04 8.01
N TYR A 136 -5.48 16.92 8.49
CA TYR A 136 -5.24 18.35 8.60
C TYR A 136 -4.21 18.57 9.73
N MET A 137 -2.93 18.31 9.46
CA MET A 137 -1.88 18.85 10.33
C MET A 137 -1.68 20.31 9.92
N TYR A 138 -1.93 21.20 10.87
CA TYR A 138 -1.77 22.63 10.74
C TYR A 138 -0.33 22.94 10.29
N HIS A 139 -0.13 23.17 8.98
CA HIS A 139 0.80 24.12 8.33
C HIS A 139 0.93 23.71 6.84
N ASP A 140 0.49 24.62 5.95
CA ASP A 140 0.64 24.65 4.49
C ASP A 140 0.04 23.48 3.65
N TYR A 141 -1.22 23.69 3.25
CA TYR A 141 -2.06 22.71 2.54
C TYR A 141 -1.72 22.56 1.06
N THR A 142 -1.06 21.45 0.72
CA THR A 142 -1.40 20.73 -0.53
C THR A 142 -2.17 19.46 -0.14
N PRO A 143 -3.35 19.20 -0.74
CA PRO A 143 -4.11 18.01 -0.41
C PRO A 143 -3.30 16.77 -0.81
N ILE A 144 -3.04 15.88 0.15
CA ILE A 144 -2.55 14.53 -0.12
C ILE A 144 -3.54 13.93 -1.13
N VAL A 145 -3.06 13.63 -2.34
CA VAL A 145 -3.91 13.05 -3.39
C VAL A 145 -4.38 11.70 -2.88
N GLN A 146 -5.64 11.66 -2.44
CA GLN A 146 -6.29 10.44 -2.04
C GLN A 146 -6.38 9.54 -3.27
N ARG A 147 -5.64 8.43 -3.24
CA ARG A 147 -5.62 7.47 -4.35
C ARG A 147 -6.50 6.25 -4.09
N ASN A 148 -6.95 6.02 -2.87
CA ASN A 148 -7.88 4.93 -2.59
C ASN A 148 -9.14 5.43 -1.89
N SER A 149 -10.27 4.80 -2.20
CA SER A 149 -11.50 4.88 -1.41
C SER A 149 -11.76 3.55 -0.73
N ALA A 150 -12.38 3.58 0.46
CA ALA A 150 -12.81 2.33 1.08
C ALA A 150 -14.07 1.79 0.42
N ILE A 151 -14.15 0.46 0.47
CA ILE A 151 -15.36 -0.30 0.21
C ILE A 151 -15.61 -1.24 1.38
N ILE A 152 -16.85 -1.25 1.85
CA ILE A 152 -17.30 -2.06 2.98
C ILE A 152 -18.40 -2.98 2.47
N PHE A 153 -18.21 -4.28 2.67
CA PHE A 153 -19.21 -5.30 2.39
C PHE A 153 -20.04 -5.53 3.65
N VAL A 154 -21.35 -5.48 3.49
CA VAL A 154 -22.32 -5.50 4.58
C VAL A 154 -23.35 -6.59 4.34
N LYS A 155 -23.66 -7.34 5.38
CA LYS A 155 -24.77 -8.30 5.43
C LYS A 155 -25.85 -7.78 6.35
N CYS A 156 -27.10 -7.79 5.88
CA CYS A 156 -28.27 -7.36 6.65
C CYS A 156 -29.33 -8.47 6.70
N GLU A 157 -30.07 -8.54 7.81
CA GLU A 157 -31.22 -9.44 7.94
C GLU A 157 -32.42 -8.96 7.13
N ASN A 158 -32.62 -7.63 7.09
CA ASN A 158 -33.72 -6.98 6.39
C ASN A 158 -33.24 -6.17 5.17
N PRO A 159 -34.10 -5.96 4.16
CA PRO A 159 -33.76 -5.15 3.01
C PRO A 159 -33.57 -3.69 3.42
N VAL A 160 -32.47 -3.09 2.98
CA VAL A 160 -32.16 -1.68 3.24
C VAL A 160 -32.63 -0.83 2.06
N ASN A 161 -33.45 0.20 2.35
CA ASN A 161 -33.90 1.18 1.37
C ASN A 161 -33.06 2.47 1.47
N SER A 162 -31.80 2.40 1.04
CA SER A 162 -30.89 3.55 1.03
C SER A 162 -29.98 3.52 -0.20
N PRO A 163 -29.79 4.66 -0.90
CA PRO A 163 -28.91 4.73 -2.07
C PRO A 163 -27.43 4.51 -1.72
N LEU A 164 -27.06 4.54 -0.44
CA LEU A 164 -25.69 4.26 0.02
C LEU A 164 -25.35 2.76 0.02
N TYR A 165 -26.37 1.90 0.06
CA TYR A 165 -26.24 0.45 0.13
C TYR A 165 -26.39 -0.12 -1.28
N LEU A 166 -25.26 -0.31 -1.98
CA LEU A 166 -25.25 -0.82 -3.34
C LEU A 166 -25.58 -2.31 -3.32
N ASP A 167 -26.71 -2.68 -3.91
CA ASP A 167 -27.18 -4.05 -4.01
C ASP A 167 -26.20 -4.91 -4.85
N ARG A 168 -25.69 -5.98 -4.25
CA ARG A 168 -24.77 -6.94 -4.90
C ARG A 168 -25.47 -8.16 -5.52
N GLY A 169 -26.79 -8.25 -5.40
CA GLY A 169 -27.69 -9.26 -5.96
C GLY A 169 -27.43 -9.56 -7.44
N ALA A 170 -27.15 -8.52 -8.22
CA ALA A 170 -26.87 -8.60 -9.65
C ALA A 170 -25.60 -9.40 -10.00
N CYS A 171 -24.70 -9.69 -9.06
CA CYS A 171 -23.55 -10.56 -9.29
C CYS A 171 -23.73 -12.00 -8.80
N TRP A 172 -24.82 -12.28 -8.07
CA TRP A 172 -25.26 -13.65 -7.79
C TRP A 172 -26.33 -14.15 -8.76
N ARG A 173 -27.07 -13.24 -9.40
CA ARG A 173 -28.11 -13.57 -10.38
C ARG A 173 -27.84 -12.88 -11.71
N ASN A 174 -27.99 -13.61 -12.81
CA ASN A 174 -28.11 -13.07 -14.16
C ASN A 174 -29.47 -12.33 -14.34
N GLY A 175 -29.84 -11.39 -13.44
CA GLY A 175 -31.14 -10.72 -13.49
C GLY A 175 -31.51 -9.82 -12.30
N SER A 176 -32.40 -8.86 -12.59
CA SER A 176 -32.81 -7.68 -11.81
C SER A 176 -33.87 -7.94 -10.72
N SER A 177 -33.50 -8.61 -9.64
CA SER A 177 -34.33 -8.69 -8.42
C SER A 177 -33.48 -8.48 -7.16
N PRO A 178 -34.03 -7.89 -6.08
CA PRO A 178 -33.26 -7.56 -4.88
C PRO A 178 -32.55 -8.78 -4.28
N ALA A 179 -31.33 -8.56 -3.77
CA ALA A 179 -30.42 -9.59 -3.24
C ALA A 179 -31.05 -10.45 -2.14
N LYS A 180 -31.56 -11.63 -2.49
CA LYS A 180 -31.58 -12.77 -1.58
C LYS A 180 -30.44 -13.68 -2.02
N SER A 181 -29.51 -13.99 -1.11
CA SER A 181 -28.46 -15.00 -1.38
C SER A 181 -29.10 -16.32 -1.84
N VAL A 182 -28.29 -17.20 -2.43
CA VAL A 182 -28.72 -18.56 -2.82
C VAL A 182 -29.28 -19.35 -1.62
N ASP A 183 -28.96 -18.92 -0.39
CA ASP A 183 -29.38 -19.52 0.89
C ASP A 183 -30.57 -18.79 1.56
N GLU A 184 -31.19 -17.83 0.86
CA GLU A 184 -32.43 -17.14 1.25
C GLU A 184 -32.48 -16.37 2.58
N SER A 185 -31.41 -16.30 3.39
CA SER A 185 -31.50 -15.76 4.76
C SER A 185 -30.94 -14.35 4.96
N SER A 186 -30.31 -13.73 3.96
CA SER A 186 -29.68 -12.40 4.14
C SER A 186 -29.52 -11.58 2.86
N TYR A 187 -29.51 -10.25 3.05
CA TYR A 187 -29.25 -9.24 2.04
C TYR A 187 -27.80 -8.79 2.10
N HIS A 188 -27.16 -8.59 0.95
CA HIS A 188 -25.74 -8.23 0.87
C HIS A 188 -25.54 -6.96 0.05
N TYR A 189 -24.76 -6.04 0.61
CA TYR A 189 -24.55 -4.71 0.08
C TYR A 189 -23.05 -4.36 0.04
N ALA A 190 -22.72 -3.38 -0.80
CA ALA A 190 -21.45 -2.68 -0.76
C ALA A 190 -21.69 -1.19 -0.46
N ILE A 191 -20.89 -0.63 0.43
CA ILE A 191 -20.88 0.80 0.74
C ILE A 191 -19.52 1.34 0.34
N ILE A 192 -19.49 2.45 -0.38
CA ILE A 192 -18.25 3.08 -0.85
C ILE A 192 -18.19 4.48 -0.28
N GLY A 193 -17.11 4.80 0.42
CA GLY A 193 -16.96 6.09 1.07
C GLY A 193 -15.71 6.14 1.93
N ASP A 194 -15.37 7.35 2.33
CA ASP A 194 -14.08 7.65 2.94
C ASP A 194 -14.14 7.72 4.48
N ASP A 195 -15.33 7.58 5.12
CA ASP A 195 -15.43 7.74 6.58
C ASP A 195 -16.63 7.02 7.23
N PHE A 196 -16.97 5.81 6.79
CA PHE A 196 -18.05 5.06 7.44
C PHE A 196 -17.57 4.45 8.76
N THR A 197 -17.91 5.07 9.88
CA THR A 197 -17.75 4.47 11.21
C THR A 197 -18.90 3.49 11.47
N VAL A 198 -18.66 2.50 12.32
CA VAL A 198 -19.64 1.43 12.66
C VAL A 198 -20.98 1.99 13.17
N GLY A 199 -21.02 3.26 13.63
CA GLY A 199 -22.23 3.93 14.10
C GLY A 199 -23.21 4.39 13.02
N GLU A 200 -22.87 4.29 11.73
CA GLU A 200 -23.75 4.68 10.61
C GLU A 200 -24.40 3.48 9.90
N LEU A 201 -24.17 2.26 10.40
CA LEU A 201 -24.78 1.06 9.83
C LEU A 201 -26.25 0.96 10.22
N MET A 202 -27.11 0.58 9.27
CA MET A 202 -28.54 0.36 9.55
C MET A 202 -28.71 -0.80 10.54
N ASP A 203 -29.82 -0.76 11.30
CA ASP A 203 -30.13 -1.81 12.27
C ASP A 203 -30.12 -3.20 11.64
N GLN A 204 -29.61 -4.19 12.38
CA GLN A 204 -29.47 -5.60 11.94
C GLN A 204 -28.60 -5.82 10.71
N CYS A 205 -27.69 -4.88 10.43
CA CYS A 205 -26.60 -5.06 9.49
C CYS A 205 -25.28 -5.34 10.21
N THR A 206 -24.37 -6.05 9.55
CA THR A 206 -23.04 -6.38 10.05
C THR A 206 -22.00 -6.24 8.94
N ILE A 207 -20.78 -5.83 9.30
CA ILE A 207 -19.68 -5.70 8.34
C ILE A 207 -19.09 -7.10 8.08
N GLU A 208 -19.11 -7.55 6.83
CA GLU A 208 -18.49 -8.81 6.41
C GLU A 208 -16.99 -8.61 6.13
N ARG A 209 -16.65 -7.58 5.34
CA ARG A 209 -15.29 -7.31 4.87
C ARG A 209 -15.10 -5.81 4.61
N LYS A 210 -13.84 -5.37 4.68
CA LYS A 210 -13.40 -4.03 4.28
C LYS A 210 -12.25 -4.15 3.28
N SER A 211 -12.24 -3.32 2.26
CA SER A 211 -11.17 -3.28 1.26
C SER A 211 -11.03 -1.86 0.67
N LEU A 212 -10.21 -1.73 -0.37
CA LEU A 212 -9.90 -0.47 -1.04
C LEU A 212 -10.14 -0.58 -2.55
N LEU A 213 -10.46 0.55 -3.15
CA LEU A 213 -10.58 0.75 -4.59
C LEU A 213 -9.68 1.91 -5.02
N LEU A 214 -9.02 1.80 -6.18
CA LEU A 214 -8.21 2.89 -6.75
C LEU A 214 -9.10 4.02 -7.29
N LEU A 215 -8.76 5.27 -6.96
CA LEU A 215 -9.36 6.49 -7.48
C LEU A 215 -8.73 6.91 -8.83
N PRO A 216 -9.46 7.66 -9.70
CA PRO A 216 -10.79 8.20 -9.48
C PRO A 216 -11.88 7.18 -9.81
N PHE A 217 -12.51 6.62 -8.78
CA PHE A 217 -13.74 5.89 -8.95
C PHE A 217 -14.89 6.90 -8.96
N LYS A 218 -15.05 7.57 -10.11
CA LYS A 218 -16.03 8.65 -10.33
C LYS A 218 -17.31 8.40 -9.54
N ASN A 219 -17.78 9.44 -8.85
CA ASN A 219 -19.05 9.51 -8.10
C ASN A 219 -20.29 9.38 -9.00
N SER A 220 -20.28 8.43 -9.95
CA SER A 220 -21.46 8.06 -10.69
C SER A 220 -22.40 7.35 -9.74
N ILE A 221 -23.55 7.98 -9.51
CA ILE A 221 -24.63 7.58 -8.60
C ILE A 221 -25.19 6.18 -8.93
N ASN A 222 -24.85 5.62 -10.09
CA ASN A 222 -25.31 4.30 -10.55
C ASN A 222 -24.12 3.34 -10.74
N LYS A 223 -23.55 2.86 -9.64
CA LYS A 223 -22.51 1.81 -9.68
C LYS A 223 -23.18 0.44 -9.61
N SER A 224 -23.08 -0.33 -10.68
CA SER A 224 -23.54 -1.73 -10.69
C SER A 224 -22.57 -2.62 -9.93
N CYS A 225 -23.03 -3.77 -9.44
CA CYS A 225 -22.14 -4.73 -8.79
C CYS A 225 -20.99 -5.18 -9.72
N LEU A 226 -21.25 -5.29 -11.03
CA LEU A 226 -20.22 -5.56 -12.03
C LEU A 226 -19.15 -4.48 -12.09
N GLU A 227 -19.56 -3.21 -12.01
CA GLU A 227 -18.60 -2.10 -12.01
C GLU A 227 -17.75 -2.10 -10.73
N ILE A 228 -18.36 -2.33 -9.58
CA ILE A 228 -17.63 -2.49 -8.31
C ILE A 228 -16.61 -3.62 -8.42
N HIS A 229 -17.01 -4.77 -8.96
CA HIS A 229 -16.14 -5.92 -9.12
C HIS A 229 -14.97 -5.65 -10.08
N ARG A 230 -15.22 -4.96 -11.20
CA ARG A 230 -14.14 -4.52 -12.11
C ARG A 230 -13.09 -3.68 -11.40
N GLN A 231 -13.50 -2.80 -10.50
CA GLN A 231 -12.56 -2.00 -9.71
C GLN A 231 -11.79 -2.84 -8.69
N LEU A 232 -12.44 -3.80 -8.04
CA LEU A 232 -11.75 -4.76 -7.17
C LEU A 232 -10.70 -5.56 -7.94
N ALA A 233 -11.04 -6.01 -9.15
CA ALA A 233 -10.13 -6.75 -10.04
C ALA A 233 -9.03 -5.87 -10.64
N TYR A 234 -9.24 -4.55 -10.73
CA TYR A 234 -8.21 -3.59 -11.10
C TYR A 234 -7.21 -3.33 -9.97
N GLY A 235 -7.71 -3.37 -8.73
CA GLY A 235 -6.93 -3.30 -7.50
C GLY A 235 -6.88 -1.90 -6.89
N PHE A 236 -6.00 -1.75 -5.90
CA PHE A 236 -5.75 -0.51 -5.18
C PHE A 236 -4.25 -0.27 -5.04
N GLN A 237 -3.85 0.98 -4.72
CA GLN A 237 -2.44 1.33 -4.59
C GLN A 237 -2.00 1.35 -3.13
N LEU A 238 -0.92 0.63 -2.82
CA LEU A 238 -0.15 0.85 -1.61
C LEU A 238 1.02 1.77 -1.93
N LYS A 239 1.45 2.57 -0.95
CA LYS A 239 2.68 3.35 -0.96
C LYS A 239 3.77 2.57 -0.25
N TRP A 240 5.02 2.78 -0.65
CA TRP A 240 6.18 2.29 0.10
C TRP A 240 7.19 3.42 0.29
N CYS A 241 8.17 3.18 1.16
CA CYS A 241 9.22 4.14 1.47
C CYS A 241 10.58 3.71 0.96
N ASP A 242 11.50 4.66 0.89
CA ASP A 242 12.91 4.32 0.71
C ASP A 242 13.44 3.52 1.94
N VAL A 243 14.34 2.58 1.67
CA VAL A 243 14.95 1.62 2.61
C VAL A 243 15.76 2.31 3.71
N HIS A 244 16.16 3.56 3.48
CA HIS A 244 16.93 4.36 4.44
C HIS A 244 16.11 4.84 5.64
N CYS A 245 14.81 4.51 5.71
CA CYS A 245 13.92 4.92 6.80
C CYS A 245 13.98 3.94 7.97
N THR A 246 14.73 4.28 9.01
CA THR A 246 14.95 3.41 10.20
C THR A 246 13.83 3.48 11.25
N ARG A 247 13.03 4.56 11.29
CA ARG A 247 11.97 4.79 12.29
C ARG A 247 10.61 5.22 11.70
N GLY A 248 10.39 4.97 10.42
CA GLY A 248 9.16 5.36 9.70
C GLY A 248 9.38 6.48 8.69
N CYS A 249 8.33 6.82 7.95
CA CYS A 249 8.38 7.71 6.80
C CYS A 249 7.35 8.84 6.93
N ILE A 250 7.76 10.05 6.60
CA ILE A 250 6.84 11.18 6.37
C ILE A 250 6.88 11.45 4.87
N ILE A 251 5.72 11.43 4.20
CA ILE A 251 5.62 11.95 2.83
C ILE A 251 5.11 13.38 2.91
N GLU A 252 5.97 14.34 2.61
CA GLU A 252 5.54 15.71 2.34
C GLU A 252 5.36 15.91 0.84
N THR A 253 4.09 15.95 0.41
CA THR A 253 3.61 16.49 -0.88
C THR A 253 4.14 15.83 -2.17
N PRO A 254 3.48 16.03 -3.33
CA PRO A 254 3.87 15.40 -4.60
C PRO A 254 5.25 15.82 -5.13
N ASN A 255 5.84 16.90 -4.60
CA ASN A 255 7.04 17.54 -5.15
C ASN A 255 8.31 17.34 -4.30
N TYR A 256 8.23 16.77 -3.09
CA TYR A 256 9.36 16.74 -2.17
C TYR A 256 9.87 15.33 -1.78
N GLY A 257 9.30 14.26 -2.36
CA GLY A 257 9.75 12.90 -2.06
C GLY A 257 9.43 12.44 -0.64
N SER A 258 9.79 11.20 -0.31
CA SER A 258 9.60 10.63 1.04
C SER A 258 10.80 10.93 1.93
N PHE A 259 10.57 11.51 3.11
CA PHE A 259 11.61 11.76 4.10
C PHE A 259 11.67 10.64 5.15
N CYS A 260 12.87 10.27 5.54
CA CYS A 260 13.14 9.30 6.59
C CYS A 260 13.37 9.98 7.94
N TYR A 261 12.79 9.44 9.02
CA TYR A 261 13.24 9.80 10.36
C TYR A 261 14.69 9.31 10.56
N LEU A 262 15.64 10.23 10.54
CA LEU A 262 16.98 10.01 11.07
C LEU A 262 16.91 10.33 12.57
N GLY A 263 16.77 9.30 13.40
CA GLY A 263 16.77 9.47 14.85
C GLY A 263 18.12 10.03 15.32
N SER A 264 18.08 11.19 15.96
CA SER A 264 19.13 11.73 16.83
C SER A 264 19.40 10.82 18.02
#